data_AF-A0A1B1NE44-F1
#
_entry.id   AF-A0A1B1NE44-F1
#
_cell.length_a   1.000
_cell.length_b   1.000
_cell.length_c   1.000
_cell.angle_alpha   90.00
_cell.angle_beta   90.00
_cell.angle_gamma   90.00
#
_symmetry.space_group_name_H-M   'P 1'
#
loop_
_entity.id
_entity.type
_entity.pdbx_description
1 polymer ?
#
loop_
_entity_poly.entity_id
_entity_poly.type
_entity_poly.pdbx_seq_one_letter_code
_entity_poly.pdbx_strand_id
1 'polypeptide(L)'
;MHDHPAAGLHHPFGTLCVGCFEEAGYALTTLPRTTRVEDVAALHREWPLAGLPYVAGLSPALVLLPDDALVLGAPGWRGSVFGVADTGVLVEVLEGSGVTDAQERQLLRAGHVVLLDLQGGVAVRQRVNSSLRAYARCHAAWLEACFARLGAVLAPDEDADQRVEAVLEEFVARAEALDGDAEFWADSAEMLLEMAPGAGCSGASWVGGRHCRGERPAQWLSPAFQ
;
A
#
# COMPACT_ATOMS: atom_id res chain seq x y z
N MET A 1 9.09 -26.29 -21.52
CA MET A 1 8.36 -26.78 -20.34
C MET A 1 9.23 -26.45 -19.14
N HIS A 2 9.15 -25.20 -18.67
CA HIS A 2 9.87 -24.75 -17.47
C HIS A 2 8.82 -24.57 -16.38
N ASP A 3 8.70 -25.58 -15.53
CA ASP A 3 8.03 -25.45 -14.24
C ASP A 3 8.96 -24.61 -13.35
N HIS A 4 8.76 -23.29 -13.32
CA HIS A 4 9.19 -22.48 -12.19
C HIS A 4 8.05 -22.52 -11.17
N PRO A 5 8.22 -23.14 -10.00
CA PRO A 5 7.21 -23.05 -8.98
C PRO A 5 7.27 -21.64 -8.41
N ALA A 6 6.34 -20.77 -8.83
CA ALA A 6 5.91 -19.60 -8.06
C ALA A 6 5.14 -20.06 -6.79
N ALA A 7 5.65 -21.08 -6.10
CA ALA A 7 5.04 -21.64 -4.91
C ALA A 7 5.56 -20.85 -3.70
N GLY A 8 4.75 -19.93 -3.17
CA GLY A 8 4.88 -19.51 -1.77
C GLY A 8 4.89 -18.02 -1.46
N LEU A 9 4.73 -17.13 -2.43
CA LEU A 9 4.57 -15.70 -2.11
C LEU A 9 3.22 -15.46 -1.44
N HIS A 10 3.24 -14.90 -0.23
CA HIS A 10 2.03 -14.51 0.47
C HIS A 10 1.37 -13.31 -0.23
N HIS A 11 0.05 -13.18 -0.09
CA HIS A 11 -0.67 -11.97 -0.49
C HIS A 11 0.01 -10.73 0.15
N PRO A 12 0.20 -9.62 -0.59
CA PRO A 12 -0.31 -9.28 -1.92
C PRO A 12 0.53 -9.74 -3.11
N PHE A 13 1.64 -10.44 -2.89
CA PHE A 13 2.59 -10.74 -3.96
C PHE A 13 2.29 -11.97 -4.80
N GLY A 14 1.27 -12.74 -4.43
CA GLY A 14 0.87 -13.96 -5.16
C GLY A 14 0.46 -13.70 -6.62
N THR A 15 0.17 -12.45 -6.98
CA THR A 15 -0.21 -12.05 -8.35
C THR A 15 0.94 -11.40 -9.13
N LEU A 16 2.12 -11.20 -8.52
CA LEU A 16 3.24 -10.55 -9.20
C LEU A 16 3.87 -11.48 -10.25
N CYS A 17 4.02 -10.96 -11.47
CA CYS A 17 4.79 -11.60 -12.53
C CYS A 17 6.30 -11.44 -12.26
N VAL A 18 6.91 -12.38 -11.54
CA VAL A 18 8.36 -12.34 -11.25
C VAL A 18 9.20 -12.24 -12.53
N GLY A 19 8.84 -12.97 -13.59
CA GLY A 19 9.55 -12.93 -14.87
C GLY A 19 9.56 -11.54 -15.51
N CYS A 20 8.51 -10.74 -15.32
CA CYS A 20 8.44 -9.38 -15.87
C CYS A 20 9.48 -8.44 -15.24
N PHE A 21 9.81 -8.64 -13.96
CA PHE A 21 10.89 -7.90 -13.29
C PHE A 21 12.27 -8.36 -13.76
N GLU A 22 12.48 -9.68 -13.89
CA GLU A 22 13.74 -10.25 -14.36
C GLU A 22 14.05 -9.83 -15.80
N GLU A 23 13.04 -9.83 -16.69
CA GLU A 23 13.16 -9.35 -18.07
C GLU A 23 13.53 -7.85 -18.14
N ALA A 24 13.04 -7.06 -17.18
CA ALA A 24 13.39 -5.64 -17.04
C ALA A 24 14.75 -5.41 -16.35
N GLY A 25 15.50 -6.47 -16.02
CA GLY A 25 16.82 -6.38 -15.40
C GLY A 25 16.81 -6.21 -13.88
N TYR A 26 15.67 -6.47 -13.24
CA TYR A 26 15.53 -6.41 -11.79
C TYR A 26 15.64 -7.80 -11.17
N ALA A 27 16.31 -7.88 -10.02
CA ALA A 27 16.33 -9.07 -9.19
C ALA A 27 15.30 -8.97 -8.07
N LEU A 28 14.36 -9.91 -8.01
CA LEU A 28 13.43 -10.05 -6.88
C LEU A 28 13.94 -11.11 -5.92
N THR A 29 14.11 -10.74 -4.66
CA THR A 29 14.54 -11.65 -3.60
C THR A 29 13.52 -11.65 -2.47
N THR A 30 13.06 -12.84 -2.08
CA THR A 30 12.27 -13.00 -0.85
C THR A 30 13.17 -12.84 0.36
N LEU A 31 12.76 -12.00 1.31
CA LEU A 31 13.45 -11.96 2.59
C LEU A 31 13.09 -13.21 3.40
N PRO A 32 14.07 -13.90 4.02
CA PRO A 32 13.76 -14.92 4.99
C PRO A 32 13.07 -14.28 6.19
N ARG A 33 12.13 -14.99 6.81
CA ARG A 33 11.49 -14.54 8.06
C ARG A 33 12.54 -14.44 9.16
N THR A 34 12.97 -13.23 9.48
CA THR A 34 14.04 -12.99 10.46
C THR A 34 13.50 -12.56 11.83
N THR A 35 12.25 -12.12 11.91
CA THR A 35 11.76 -11.38 13.08
C THR A 35 10.73 -12.22 13.85
N ARG A 36 11.20 -12.85 14.93
CA ARG A 36 10.31 -13.07 16.07
C ARG A 36 10.08 -11.70 16.69
N VAL A 37 9.00 -11.03 16.32
CA VAL A 37 8.68 -9.71 16.85
C VAL A 37 8.29 -9.88 18.32
N GLU A 38 9.27 -9.76 19.20
CA GLU A 38 9.08 -9.76 20.65
C GLU A 38 8.67 -8.37 21.16
N ASP A 39 8.96 -7.30 20.40
CA ASP A 39 8.58 -5.90 20.69
C ASP A 39 7.74 -5.30 19.54
N VAL A 40 6.42 -5.20 19.76
CA VAL A 40 5.46 -4.61 18.82
C VAL A 40 5.72 -3.12 18.57
N ALA A 41 6.20 -2.38 19.57
CA ALA A 41 6.47 -0.95 19.42
C ALA A 41 7.71 -0.71 18.55
N ALA A 42 8.73 -1.55 18.65
CA ALA A 42 9.85 -1.54 17.72
C ALA A 42 9.40 -1.85 16.29
N LEU A 43 8.57 -2.89 16.11
CA LEU A 43 8.00 -3.22 14.81
C LEU A 43 7.24 -2.04 14.19
N HIS A 44 6.37 -1.37 14.93
CA HIS A 44 5.62 -0.22 14.38
C HIS A 44 6.50 0.99 14.05
N ARG A 45 7.66 1.14 14.73
CA ARG A 45 8.60 2.22 14.40
C ARG A 45 9.34 1.96 13.09
N GLU A 46 9.73 0.71 12.86
CA GLU A 46 10.48 0.25 11.68
C GLU A 46 9.57 -0.05 10.49
N TRP A 47 8.36 -0.56 10.76
CA TRP A 47 7.36 -0.93 9.76
C TRP A 47 5.97 -0.40 10.15
N PRO A 48 5.70 0.90 9.92
CA PRO A 48 4.45 1.55 10.34
C PRO A 48 3.16 0.90 9.79
N LEU A 49 3.27 0.14 8.69
CA LEU A 49 2.14 -0.58 8.08
C LEU A 49 1.65 -1.77 8.90
N ALA A 50 2.48 -2.31 9.82
CA ALA A 50 2.12 -3.48 10.62
C ALA A 50 0.92 -3.26 11.55
N GLY A 51 0.65 -2.01 11.91
CA GLY A 51 -0.49 -1.63 12.73
C GLY A 51 -1.77 -1.31 11.96
N LEU A 52 -1.75 -1.31 10.62
CA LEU A 52 -2.89 -0.89 9.82
C LEU A 52 -3.85 -2.07 9.55
N PRO A 53 -5.17 -1.83 9.56
CA PRO A 53 -6.12 -2.87 9.18
C PRO A 53 -5.96 -3.17 7.69
N TYR A 54 -5.77 -4.45 7.37
CA TYR A 54 -5.73 -4.90 5.99
C TYR A 54 -7.14 -5.17 5.47
N VAL A 55 -7.46 -4.51 4.34
CA VAL A 55 -8.70 -4.73 3.63
C VAL A 55 -8.44 -5.52 2.36
N ALA A 56 -8.94 -6.76 2.32
CA ALA A 56 -8.74 -7.63 1.16
C ALA A 56 -9.53 -7.14 -0.05
N GLY A 57 -8.89 -7.18 -1.22
CA GLY A 57 -9.51 -6.77 -2.49
C GLY A 57 -9.56 -5.26 -2.73
N LEU A 58 -8.97 -4.46 -1.84
CA LEU A 58 -8.76 -3.03 -2.06
C LEU A 58 -7.34 -2.76 -2.57
N SER A 59 -7.24 -1.85 -3.54
CA SER A 59 -5.98 -1.28 -4.01
C SER A 59 -5.77 0.08 -3.34
N PRO A 60 -4.58 0.38 -2.80
CA PRO A 60 -3.39 -0.47 -2.78
C PRO A 60 -3.49 -1.62 -1.77
N ALA A 61 -3.09 -2.82 -2.19
CA ALA A 61 -3.02 -4.01 -1.34
C ALA A 61 -1.63 -4.11 -0.71
N LEU A 62 -1.57 -4.16 0.62
CA LEU A 62 -0.31 -4.03 1.37
C LEU A 62 0.12 -5.31 2.07
N VAL A 63 1.42 -5.41 2.30
CA VAL A 63 2.04 -6.31 3.28
C VAL A 63 2.06 -5.63 4.64
N LEU A 64 1.51 -6.31 5.63
CA LEU A 64 1.55 -5.83 7.01
C LEU A 64 2.90 -6.12 7.70
N LEU A 65 3.62 -7.17 7.32
CA LEU A 65 4.84 -7.58 8.04
C LEU A 65 6.10 -7.49 7.16
N PRO A 66 7.19 -6.87 7.65
CA PRO A 66 8.43 -6.69 6.87
C PRO A 66 9.05 -8.02 6.42
N ASP A 67 8.84 -9.08 7.20
CA ASP A 67 9.34 -10.43 6.92
C ASP A 67 8.68 -11.12 5.74
N ASP A 68 7.50 -10.65 5.31
CA ASP A 68 6.84 -11.15 4.10
C ASP A 68 7.18 -10.26 2.88
N ALA A 69 8.01 -9.22 3.05
CA ALA A 69 8.37 -8.26 1.99
C ALA A 69 9.34 -8.84 0.96
N LEU A 70 9.22 -8.37 -0.28
CA LEU A 70 10.15 -8.66 -1.37
C LEU A 70 11.18 -7.55 -1.47
N VAL A 71 12.46 -7.90 -1.66
CA VAL A 71 13.48 -6.92 -2.02
C VAL A 71 13.63 -6.91 -3.53
N LEU A 72 13.55 -5.72 -4.10
CA LEU A 72 13.84 -5.43 -5.49
C LEU A 72 15.24 -4.84 -5.60
N GLY A 73 16.10 -5.47 -6.38
CA GLY A 73 17.43 -4.95 -6.73
C GLY A 73 17.48 -4.54 -8.20
N ALA A 74 18.03 -3.36 -8.49
CA ALA A 74 18.33 -2.92 -9.84
C ALA A 74 19.76 -2.33 -9.90
N PRO A 75 20.34 -2.10 -11.09
CA PRO A 75 21.60 -1.41 -11.20
C PRO A 75 21.54 -0.03 -10.52
N GLY A 76 22.31 0.14 -9.44
CA GLY A 76 22.47 1.43 -8.76
C GLY A 76 21.42 1.77 -7.70
N TRP A 77 20.40 0.92 -7.49
CA TRP A 77 19.43 1.11 -6.42
C TRP A 77 18.78 -0.19 -5.94
N ARG A 78 18.20 -0.13 -4.74
CA ARG A 78 17.52 -1.26 -4.10
C ARG A 78 16.33 -0.74 -3.32
N GLY A 79 15.25 -1.50 -3.31
CA GLY A 79 14.04 -1.19 -2.55
C GLY A 79 13.37 -2.41 -1.93
N SER A 80 12.51 -2.16 -0.96
CA SER A 80 11.62 -3.14 -0.37
C SER A 80 10.21 -2.94 -0.92
N VAL A 81 9.71 -3.91 -1.67
CA VAL A 81 8.32 -3.95 -2.12
C VAL A 81 7.44 -4.28 -0.91
N PHE A 82 6.45 -3.44 -0.67
CA PHE A 82 5.53 -3.60 0.46
C PHE A 82 4.06 -3.57 0.05
N GLY A 83 3.75 -3.33 -1.23
CA GLY A 83 2.39 -3.32 -1.70
C GLY A 83 2.27 -3.43 -3.21
N VAL A 84 1.04 -3.65 -3.66
CA VAL A 84 0.64 -3.69 -5.07
C VAL A 84 -0.47 -2.66 -5.26
N ALA A 85 -0.35 -1.83 -6.29
CA ALA A 85 -1.32 -0.78 -6.61
C ALA A 85 -1.72 -0.92 -8.09
N ASP A 86 -2.88 -1.53 -8.33
CA ASP A 86 -3.41 -1.84 -9.66
C ASP A 86 -2.37 -2.52 -10.59
N THR A 87 -1.76 -1.75 -11.49
CA THR A 87 -0.76 -2.23 -12.46
C THR A 87 0.68 -2.15 -11.98
N GLY A 88 0.90 -1.64 -10.77
CA GLY A 88 2.22 -1.32 -10.23
C GLY A 88 2.52 -1.93 -8.87
N VAL A 89 3.75 -1.71 -8.40
CA VAL A 89 4.18 -2.07 -7.05
C VAL A 89 4.66 -0.86 -6.27
N LEU A 90 4.33 -0.86 -4.98
CA LEU A 90 4.78 0.13 -4.02
C LEU A 90 6.08 -0.34 -3.37
N VAL A 91 7.09 0.53 -3.44
CA VAL A 91 8.46 0.20 -3.03
C VAL A 91 8.99 1.31 -2.12
N GLU A 92 9.49 0.92 -0.95
CA GLU A 92 10.34 1.79 -0.14
C GLU A 92 11.78 1.67 -0.66
N VAL A 93 12.38 2.79 -1.04
CA VAL A 93 13.75 2.82 -1.53
C VAL A 93 14.70 2.67 -0.35
N LEU A 94 15.53 1.64 -0.36
CA LEU A 94 16.53 1.39 0.69
C LEU A 94 17.84 2.11 0.36
N GLU A 95 18.26 2.05 -0.91
CA GLU A 95 19.50 2.61 -1.41
C GLU A 95 19.27 3.11 -2.85
N GLY A 96 19.83 4.27 -3.23
CA GLY A 96 19.66 4.82 -4.58
C GLY A 96 20.84 5.67 -5.08
N SER A 97 22.00 5.56 -4.44
CA SER A 97 23.17 6.40 -4.74
C SER A 97 23.87 6.07 -6.05
N GLY A 98 23.56 4.93 -6.68
CA GLY A 98 24.14 4.49 -7.95
C GLY A 98 23.29 4.84 -9.18
N VAL A 99 22.12 5.46 -8.99
CA VAL A 99 21.25 5.90 -10.09
C VAL A 99 21.95 7.05 -10.82
N THR A 100 22.15 6.92 -12.13
CA THR A 100 22.84 7.92 -12.94
C THR A 100 21.90 8.94 -13.55
N ASP A 101 20.67 8.53 -13.88
CA ASP A 101 19.64 9.42 -14.38
C ASP A 101 19.26 10.49 -13.34
N ALA A 102 19.04 11.72 -13.79
CA ALA A 102 18.81 12.85 -12.90
C ALA A 102 17.36 12.89 -12.37
N GLN A 103 16.38 12.46 -13.17
CA GLN A 103 14.98 12.41 -12.77
C GLN A 103 14.75 11.25 -11.81
N GLU A 104 15.26 10.05 -12.14
CA GLU A 104 15.18 8.89 -11.27
C GLU A 104 15.87 9.13 -9.93
N ARG A 105 17.02 9.83 -9.89
CA ARG A 105 17.69 10.21 -8.64
C ARG A 105 16.85 11.08 -7.70
N GLN A 106 15.90 11.85 -8.22
CA GLN A 106 15.00 12.65 -7.39
C GLN A 106 13.93 11.78 -6.73
N LEU A 107 13.48 10.75 -7.45
CA LEU A 107 12.45 9.82 -7.00
C LEU A 107 13.04 8.73 -6.08
N LEU A 108 14.14 8.11 -6.50
CA LEU A 108 14.83 6.98 -5.85
C LEU A 108 15.81 7.43 -4.76
N ARG A 109 15.33 8.24 -3.81
CA ARG A 109 16.11 8.58 -2.60
C ARG A 109 15.80 7.59 -1.49
N ALA A 110 16.81 7.21 -0.72
CA ALA A 110 16.61 6.32 0.43
C ALA A 110 15.51 6.86 1.37
N GLY A 111 14.61 5.98 1.77
CA GLY A 111 13.40 6.27 2.54
C GLY A 111 12.17 6.61 1.70
N HIS A 112 12.31 7.10 0.47
CA HIS A 112 11.15 7.43 -0.35
C HIS A 112 10.29 6.21 -0.64
N VAL A 113 8.99 6.43 -0.71
CA VAL A 113 8.03 5.47 -1.27
C VAL A 113 7.77 5.86 -2.71
N VAL A 114 7.95 4.90 -3.61
CA VAL A 114 7.73 5.08 -5.06
C VAL A 114 6.74 4.04 -5.58
N LEU A 115 6.02 4.42 -6.64
CA LEU A 115 5.22 3.50 -7.44
C LEU A 115 6.03 3.12 -8.67
N LEU A 116 6.27 1.82 -8.86
CA LEU A 116 6.81 1.29 -10.09
C LEU A 116 5.66 0.79 -10.97
N ASP A 117 5.68 1.15 -12.24
CA ASP A 117 4.77 0.59 -13.23
C ASP A 117 5.34 -0.74 -13.74
N LEU A 118 4.46 -1.71 -13.99
CA LEU A 118 4.80 -3.00 -14.61
C LEU A 118 4.31 -3.10 -16.07
N GLN A 119 3.48 -2.15 -16.53
CA GLN A 119 2.98 -2.15 -17.90
C GLN A 119 4.01 -1.58 -18.87
N GLY A 120 4.53 -2.45 -19.75
CA GLY A 120 5.53 -2.05 -20.76
C GLY A 120 6.98 -2.10 -20.28
N GLY A 121 7.22 -2.69 -19.11
CA GLY A 121 8.53 -2.77 -18.45
C GLY A 121 8.48 -2.19 -17.04
N VAL A 122 9.49 -2.47 -16.23
CA VAL A 122 9.57 -1.92 -14.87
C VAL A 122 10.21 -0.54 -14.89
N ALA A 123 9.40 0.49 -14.66
CA ALA A 123 9.83 1.89 -14.64
C ALA A 123 9.34 2.59 -13.37
N VAL A 124 10.15 3.52 -12.83
CA VAL A 124 9.73 4.37 -11.73
C VAL A 124 8.72 5.38 -12.27
N ARG A 125 7.45 5.24 -11.88
CA ARG A 125 6.38 6.11 -12.34
C ARG A 125 6.41 7.43 -11.59
N GLN A 126 6.39 7.38 -10.25
CA GLN A 126 6.36 8.57 -9.40
C GLN A 126 6.78 8.28 -7.96
N ARG A 127 7.11 9.35 -7.22
CA ARG A 127 7.25 9.34 -5.76
C ARG A 127 5.85 9.48 -5.16
N VAL A 128 5.47 8.57 -4.26
CA VAL A 128 4.16 8.59 -3.57
C VAL A 128 4.24 9.31 -2.23
N ASN A 129 5.32 9.09 -1.46
CA ASN A 129 5.59 9.78 -0.20
C ASN A 129 7.10 9.86 0.06
N SER A 130 7.57 10.74 0.95
CA SER A 130 8.99 10.79 1.37
C SER A 130 9.41 9.65 2.29
N SER A 131 8.46 8.95 2.91
CA SER A 131 8.75 7.88 3.87
C SER A 131 7.62 6.86 3.96
N LEU A 132 7.96 5.63 4.38
CA LEU A 132 6.97 4.60 4.71
C LEU A 132 6.01 5.05 5.82
N ARG A 133 6.47 5.90 6.76
CA ARG A 133 5.63 6.47 7.83
C ARG A 133 4.62 7.49 7.28
N ALA A 134 5.04 8.36 6.36
CA ALA A 134 4.13 9.29 5.70
C ALA A 134 3.08 8.52 4.89
N TYR A 135 3.52 7.53 4.12
CA TYR A 135 2.62 6.62 3.39
C TYR A 135 1.61 5.94 4.32
N ALA A 136 2.06 5.38 5.45
CA ALA A 136 1.17 4.74 6.42
C ALA A 136 0.08 5.69 6.96
N ARG A 137 0.41 6.96 7.18
CA ARG A 137 -0.56 7.97 7.64
C ARG A 137 -1.55 8.35 6.54
N CYS A 138 -1.09 8.51 5.30
CA CYS A 138 -1.99 8.74 4.16
C CYS A 138 -2.90 7.53 3.92
N HIS A 139 -2.37 6.32 3.99
CA HIS A 139 -3.15 5.09 3.84
C HIS A 139 -4.18 4.93 4.96
N ALA A 140 -3.84 5.26 6.22
CA ALA A 140 -4.81 5.28 7.30
C ALA A 140 -5.95 6.28 7.05
N ALA A 141 -5.63 7.49 6.58
CA ALA A 141 -6.64 8.49 6.20
C ALA A 141 -7.52 7.99 5.03
N TRP A 142 -6.92 7.30 4.07
CA TRP A 142 -7.66 6.67 2.97
C TRP A 142 -8.62 5.58 3.46
N LEU A 143 -8.19 4.72 4.38
CA LEU A 143 -9.04 3.70 5.00
C LEU A 143 -10.20 4.33 5.79
N GLU A 144 -9.95 5.43 6.52
CA GLU A 144 -11.00 6.21 7.18
C GLU A 144 -12.04 6.72 6.16
N ALA A 145 -11.58 7.23 5.01
CA ALA A 145 -12.46 7.66 3.92
C ALA A 145 -13.26 6.48 3.31
N CYS A 146 -12.65 5.30 3.14
CA CYS A 146 -13.35 4.07 2.73
C CYS A 146 -14.53 3.76 3.67
N PHE A 147 -14.29 3.80 4.98
CA PHE A 147 -15.31 3.51 5.98
C PHE A 147 -16.41 4.57 6.03
N ALA A 148 -16.04 5.85 5.94
CA ALA A 148 -17.01 6.96 5.90
C ALA A 148 -17.93 6.83 4.66
N ARG A 149 -17.36 6.55 3.49
CA ARG A 149 -18.12 6.29 2.27
C ARG A 149 -19.05 5.09 2.43
N LEU A 150 -18.54 3.96 2.94
CA LEU A 150 -19.36 2.77 3.16
C LEU A 150 -20.55 3.08 4.09
N GLY A 151 -20.34 3.91 5.12
CA GLY A 151 -21.40 4.40 5.99
C GLY A 151 -22.49 5.17 5.23
N ALA A 152 -22.11 6.11 4.37
CA ALA A 152 -23.05 6.87 3.53
C ALA A 152 -23.83 5.98 2.56
N VAL A 153 -23.17 4.98 1.97
CA VAL A 153 -23.79 4.05 1.03
C VAL A 153 -24.76 3.07 1.71
N LEU A 154 -24.44 2.62 2.93
CA LEU A 154 -25.30 1.68 3.68
C LEU A 154 -26.54 2.35 4.29
N ALA A 155 -26.51 3.66 4.49
CA ALA A 155 -27.62 4.46 5.00
C ALA A 155 -27.88 5.65 4.07
N PRO A 156 -28.35 5.41 2.84
CA PRO A 156 -28.52 6.48 1.85
C PRO A 156 -29.66 7.41 2.28
N ASP A 157 -29.40 8.71 2.16
CA ASP A 157 -30.35 9.80 2.31
C ASP A 157 -30.14 10.82 1.17
N GLU A 158 -30.93 11.90 1.15
CA GLU A 158 -30.90 12.91 0.09
C GLU A 158 -29.53 13.60 -0.07
N ASP A 159 -28.68 13.57 0.97
CA ASP A 159 -27.38 14.24 1.02
C ASP A 159 -26.19 13.25 0.94
N ALA A 160 -26.44 11.97 0.68
CA ALA A 160 -25.41 10.93 0.72
C ALA A 160 -24.26 11.20 -0.26
N ASP A 161 -24.58 11.60 -1.50
CA ASP A 161 -23.57 11.88 -2.52
C ASP A 161 -22.70 13.10 -2.14
N GLN A 162 -23.32 14.16 -1.62
CA GLN A 162 -22.60 15.35 -1.18
C GLN A 162 -21.66 15.06 0.00
N ARG A 163 -22.07 14.17 0.93
CA ARG A 163 -21.18 13.74 2.02
C ARG A 163 -20.01 12.90 1.51
N VAL A 164 -20.24 12.04 0.51
CA VAL A 164 -19.15 11.26 -0.11
C VAL A 164 -18.14 12.19 -0.76
N GLU A 165 -18.59 13.17 -1.56
CA GLU A 165 -17.70 14.18 -2.17
C GLU A 165 -16.86 14.91 -1.11
N ALA A 166 -17.49 15.40 -0.04
CA ALA A 166 -16.80 16.09 1.05
C ALA A 166 -15.73 15.21 1.75
N VAL A 167 -16.01 13.92 1.95
CA VAL A 167 -15.05 12.96 2.51
C VAL A 167 -13.83 12.80 1.61
N LEU A 168 -14.02 12.76 0.29
CA LEU A 168 -12.92 12.61 -0.66
C LEU A 168 -12.06 13.86 -0.74
N GLU A 169 -12.69 15.04 -0.78
CA GLU A 169 -11.98 16.33 -0.74
C GLU A 169 -11.15 16.48 0.54
N GLU A 170 -11.74 16.15 1.70
CA GLU A 170 -11.04 16.17 2.98
C GLU A 170 -9.84 15.21 2.99
N PHE A 171 -10.02 14.01 2.44
CA PHE A 171 -8.95 13.02 2.33
C PHE A 171 -7.79 13.53 1.46
N VAL A 172 -8.05 14.05 0.25
CA VAL A 172 -7.00 14.53 -0.65
C VAL A 172 -6.21 15.67 0.00
N ALA A 173 -6.91 16.63 0.62
CA ALA A 173 -6.26 17.74 1.33
C ALA A 173 -5.40 17.24 2.51
N ARG A 174 -5.89 16.23 3.25
CA ARG A 174 -5.13 15.60 4.34
C ARG A 174 -3.93 14.82 3.82
N ALA A 175 -4.05 14.12 2.71
CA ALA A 175 -2.95 13.38 2.08
C ALA A 175 -1.84 14.35 1.67
N GLU A 176 -2.16 15.47 1.02
CA GLU A 176 -1.19 16.52 0.67
C GLU A 176 -0.47 17.06 1.91
N ALA A 177 -1.22 17.37 2.99
CA ALA A 177 -0.64 17.84 4.26
C ALA A 177 0.27 16.80 4.93
N LEU A 178 0.10 15.51 4.61
CA LEU A 178 0.90 14.39 5.11
C LEU A 178 2.08 14.02 4.19
N ASP A 179 2.43 14.87 3.22
CA ASP A 179 3.45 14.59 2.18
C ASP A 179 3.06 13.40 1.29
N GLY A 180 1.77 13.27 1.01
CA GLY A 180 1.26 12.48 -0.09
C GLY A 180 1.46 13.19 -1.41
N ASP A 181 1.82 12.41 -2.44
CA ASP A 181 1.75 12.85 -3.81
C ASP A 181 0.28 13.07 -4.23
N ALA A 182 0.00 14.26 -4.75
CA ALA A 182 -1.37 14.68 -5.03
C ALA A 182 -2.03 13.82 -6.12
N GLU A 183 -1.28 13.38 -7.13
CA GLU A 183 -1.82 12.57 -8.23
C GLU A 183 -2.16 11.16 -7.73
N PHE A 184 -1.21 10.48 -7.08
CA PHE A 184 -1.45 9.13 -6.55
C PHE A 184 -2.65 9.04 -5.60
N TRP A 185 -2.75 10.00 -4.67
CA TRP A 185 -3.83 9.97 -3.67
C TRP A 185 -5.15 10.50 -4.22
N ALA A 186 -5.15 11.40 -5.22
CA ALA A 186 -6.36 11.76 -5.95
C ALA A 186 -6.92 10.56 -6.72
N ASP A 187 -6.09 9.82 -7.46
CA ASP A 187 -6.50 8.59 -8.15
C ASP A 187 -7.10 7.58 -7.15
N SER A 188 -6.45 7.44 -5.98
CA SER A 188 -6.95 6.56 -4.90
C SER A 188 -8.30 7.02 -4.34
N ALA A 189 -8.58 8.33 -4.34
CA ALA A 189 -9.87 8.88 -3.94
C ALA A 189 -10.95 8.62 -5.00
N GLU A 190 -10.62 8.74 -6.29
CA GLU A 190 -11.53 8.42 -7.39
C GLU A 190 -11.93 6.94 -7.38
N MET A 191 -10.99 6.03 -7.09
CA MET A 191 -11.30 4.61 -6.91
C MET A 191 -12.38 4.37 -5.85
N LEU A 192 -12.47 5.22 -4.82
CA LEU A 192 -13.53 5.10 -3.82
C LEU A 192 -14.89 5.35 -4.45
N LEU A 193 -15.05 6.33 -5.35
CA LEU A 193 -16.32 6.58 -6.06
C LEU A 193 -16.81 5.33 -6.80
N GLU A 194 -15.88 4.60 -7.42
CA GLU A 194 -16.16 3.41 -8.23
C GLU A 194 -16.55 2.16 -7.41
N MET A 195 -16.32 2.15 -6.09
CA MET A 195 -16.66 1.01 -5.21
C MET A 195 -18.18 0.82 -5.07
N ALA A 196 -18.86 0.23 -6.06
CA ALA A 196 -20.31 0.05 -6.03
C ALA A 196 -20.78 -0.92 -4.91
N PRO A 197 -21.89 -0.62 -4.21
CA PRO A 197 -22.57 -1.59 -3.33
C PRO A 197 -23.25 -2.67 -4.17
N GLY A 198 -22.49 -3.64 -4.66
CA GLY A 198 -23.05 -4.69 -5.52
C GLY A 198 -22.06 -5.71 -6.08
N ALA A 199 -20.76 -5.44 -6.03
CA ALA A 199 -19.74 -6.41 -6.45
C ALA A 199 -19.49 -7.47 -5.36
N GLY A 200 -20.50 -8.29 -5.03
CA GLY A 200 -20.37 -9.60 -4.36
C GLY A 200 -19.68 -9.69 -2.98
N CYS A 201 -19.19 -8.58 -2.42
CA CYS A 201 -18.37 -8.59 -1.21
C CYS A 201 -19.20 -8.09 -0.03
N SER A 202 -19.77 -9.02 0.73
CA SER A 202 -20.39 -8.71 2.03
C SER A 202 -19.37 -7.97 2.92
N GLY A 203 -19.79 -6.95 3.67
CA GLY A 203 -18.92 -6.15 4.57
C GLY A 203 -17.95 -6.94 5.47
N ALA A 204 -18.25 -8.22 5.74
CA ALA A 204 -17.41 -9.14 6.50
C ALA A 204 -16.19 -9.72 5.74
N SER A 205 -16.16 -9.67 4.40
CA SER A 205 -15.03 -10.13 3.58
C SER A 205 -13.95 -9.06 3.38
N TRP A 206 -14.25 -7.81 3.75
CA TRP A 206 -13.37 -6.67 3.56
C TRP A 206 -12.29 -6.65 4.65
N VAL A 207 -12.64 -6.77 5.92
CA VAL A 207 -11.65 -6.63 7.02
C VAL A 207 -11.03 -7.98 7.35
N GLY A 208 -9.92 -8.30 6.68
CA GLY A 208 -9.17 -9.55 6.84
C GLY A 208 -8.27 -9.53 8.07
N GLY A 209 -8.83 -9.42 9.27
CA GLY A 209 -8.13 -9.76 10.51
C GLY A 209 -8.16 -11.26 10.72
N ARG A 210 -7.00 -11.90 10.98
CA ARG A 210 -7.00 -13.25 11.57
C ARG A 210 -7.98 -13.26 12.73
N HIS A 211 -8.79 -14.32 12.81
CA HIS A 211 -9.75 -14.57 13.87
C HIS A 211 -9.25 -14.21 15.28
N CYS A 212 -9.40 -12.96 15.68
CA CYS A 212 -9.45 -12.55 17.07
C CYS A 212 -10.93 -12.50 17.42
N ARG A 213 -11.41 -13.54 18.09
CA ARG A 213 -12.78 -13.61 18.59
C ARG A 213 -13.07 -12.39 19.46
N GLY A 214 -14.01 -11.56 19.05
CA GLY A 214 -14.94 -10.93 19.99
C GLY A 214 -14.76 -9.46 20.39
N GLU A 215 -14.01 -8.62 19.67
CA GLU A 215 -13.92 -7.20 20.01
C GLU A 215 -14.32 -6.25 18.87
N ARG A 216 -15.05 -5.19 19.23
CA ARG A 216 -15.73 -4.26 18.31
C ARG A 216 -14.70 -3.43 17.49
N PRO A 217 -15.03 -3.00 16.26
CA PRO A 217 -14.13 -2.23 15.38
C PRO A 217 -13.62 -0.90 15.94
N ALA A 218 -14.27 -0.33 16.96
CA ALA A 218 -13.97 1.02 17.46
C ALA A 218 -12.66 1.15 18.27
N GLN A 219 -11.94 0.05 18.53
CA GLN A 219 -10.72 0.05 19.36
C GLN A 219 -9.41 -0.07 18.56
N TRP A 220 -9.47 -0.06 17.22
CA TRP A 220 -8.32 -0.35 16.35
C TRP A 220 -7.44 0.88 16.08
N LEU A 221 -7.88 2.07 16.49
CA LEU A 221 -7.03 3.27 16.47
C LEU A 221 -6.10 3.23 17.69
N SER A 222 -4.91 2.69 17.48
CA SER A 222 -3.82 2.72 18.46
C SER A 222 -3.52 4.15 18.91
N PRO A 223 -3.18 4.39 20.19
CA PRO A 223 -2.69 5.69 20.68
C PRO A 223 -1.43 6.20 19.96
N ALA A 224 -0.78 5.38 19.14
CA ALA A 224 0.42 5.72 18.38
C ALA A 224 0.20 6.73 17.24
N PHE A 225 -1.05 7.15 16.98
CA PHE A 225 -1.40 8.05 15.88
C PHE A 225 -2.11 9.35 16.34
N GLN A 226 -2.08 9.67 17.63
CA GLN A 226 -2.43 11.01 18.16
C GLN A 226 -1.22 11.94 18.20
#